data_AF-D4XUS3-F1
#
_entry.id   AF-D4XUS3-F1
#
_cell.length_a   1.000
_cell.length_b   1.000
_cell.length_c   1.000
_cell.angle_alpha   90.00
_cell.angle_beta   90.00
_cell.angle_gamma   90.00
#
_symmetry.space_group_name_H-M   'P 1'
#
loop_
_entity.id
_entity.type
_entity.pdbx_description
1 polymer ?
#
loop_
_entity_poly.entity_id
_entity_poly.type
_entity_poly.pdbx_seq_one_letter_code
_entity_poly.pdbx_strand_id
1 'polypeptide(L)'
;MNNLNILKVLEEKFDVPQHELLEFIKSSPRKYKVYQIPKRTSGTRTIAQPTAELKKYQRYLVSIFTPILPVHKNAFAYIQGKSIKDNALIHSNNSYFLKMDFSNFFNSLTPHIFWNFFEETNIKFSGLDRILLSHLLFWKPSKYQQNLVLSIGAPSSPLISNFCMYKFDVVISEFCKNNNITYSRYADDLTFSTNTANYLSNLPLIVSKLLKELYGNSMEINL
;
A
#
# COMPACT_ATOMS: atom_id res chain seq x y z
N MET A 1 25.30 -10.21 -2.95
CA MET A 1 24.07 -9.53 -3.43
C MET A 1 23.23 -10.59 -4.13
N ASN A 2 22.11 -11.02 -3.54
CA ASN A 2 21.22 -11.95 -4.23
C ASN A 2 20.39 -11.16 -5.24
N ASN A 3 20.75 -11.24 -6.52
CA ASN A 3 19.87 -10.81 -7.60
C ASN A 3 18.68 -11.78 -7.63
N LEU A 4 17.52 -11.33 -7.18
CA LEU A 4 16.30 -12.14 -7.21
C LEU A 4 15.76 -12.15 -8.65
N ASN A 5 15.90 -13.28 -9.33
CA ASN A 5 15.31 -13.50 -10.66
C ASN A 5 13.88 -14.02 -10.49
N ILE A 6 12.90 -13.17 -10.78
CA ILE A 6 11.49 -13.48 -10.51
C ILE A 6 10.98 -14.61 -11.41
N LEU A 7 11.38 -14.66 -12.68
CA LEU A 7 10.95 -15.75 -13.57
C LEU A 7 11.41 -17.10 -13.05
N LYS A 8 12.70 -17.21 -12.72
CA LYS A 8 13.28 -18.45 -12.21
C LYS A 8 12.63 -18.88 -10.89
N VAL A 9 12.42 -17.93 -9.97
CA VAL A 9 11.76 -18.19 -8.68
C VAL A 9 10.31 -18.68 -8.87
N LEU A 10 9.57 -18.12 -9.83
CA LEU A 10 8.20 -18.54 -10.11
C LEU A 10 8.14 -19.88 -10.85
N GLU A 11 9.05 -20.11 -11.80
CA GLU A 11 9.20 -21.38 -12.52
C GLU A 11 9.47 -22.51 -11.53
N GLU A 12 10.50 -22.38 -10.69
CA GLU A 12 10.87 -23.40 -9.69
C GLU A 12 9.73 -23.65 -8.68
N LYS A 13 8.99 -22.61 -8.30
CA LYS A 13 7.91 -22.76 -7.33
C LYS A 13 6.68 -23.47 -7.89
N PHE A 14 6.35 -23.20 -9.14
CA PHE A 14 5.06 -23.57 -9.71
C PHE A 14 5.13 -24.61 -10.82
N ASP A 15 6.35 -25.01 -11.21
CA ASP A 15 6.61 -25.97 -12.29
C ASP A 15 5.92 -25.54 -13.60
N VAL A 16 6.07 -24.24 -13.92
CA VAL A 16 5.50 -23.63 -15.13
C VAL A 16 6.65 -23.10 -15.98
N PRO A 17 6.75 -23.47 -17.27
CA PRO A 17 7.80 -22.98 -18.16
C PRO A 17 7.84 -21.45 -18.23
N GLN A 18 9.05 -20.86 -18.31
CA GLN A 18 9.20 -19.40 -18.32
C GLN A 18 8.42 -18.69 -19.43
N HIS A 19 8.29 -19.31 -20.61
CA HIS A 19 7.55 -18.72 -21.73
C HIS A 19 6.04 -18.58 -21.43
N GLU A 20 5.45 -19.56 -20.76
CA GLU A 20 4.04 -19.48 -20.30
C GLU A 20 3.87 -18.45 -19.18
N LEU A 21 4.82 -18.39 -18.24
CA LEU A 21 4.83 -17.38 -17.18
C LEU A 21 4.90 -15.97 -17.77
N LEU A 22 5.76 -15.75 -18.76
CA LEU A 22 5.89 -14.45 -19.43
C LEU A 22 4.59 -13.99 -20.08
N GLU A 23 3.93 -14.87 -20.84
CA GLU A 23 2.64 -14.57 -21.48
C GLU A 23 1.53 -14.32 -20.43
N PHE A 24 1.53 -15.10 -19.36
CA PHE A 24 0.60 -14.88 -18.24
C PHE A 24 0.84 -13.53 -17.55
N ILE A 25 2.09 -13.20 -17.21
CA ILE A 25 2.46 -11.96 -16.52
C ILE A 25 2.14 -10.75 -17.40
N LYS A 26 2.43 -10.82 -18.70
CA LYS A 26 2.13 -9.75 -19.66
C LYS A 26 0.64 -9.34 -19.65
N SER A 27 -0.26 -10.30 -19.46
CA SER A 27 -1.71 -10.06 -19.40
C SER A 27 -2.27 -9.87 -17.98
N SER A 28 -1.48 -10.14 -16.94
CA SER A 28 -1.90 -10.13 -15.53
C SER A 28 -2.57 -8.85 -15.05
N PRO A 29 -2.14 -7.63 -15.45
CA PRO A 29 -2.82 -6.40 -15.03
C PRO A 29 -4.30 -6.32 -15.35
N ARG A 30 -4.77 -7.11 -16.33
CA ARG A 30 -6.18 -7.16 -16.77
C ARG A 30 -6.93 -8.38 -16.24
N LYS A 31 -6.27 -9.30 -15.53
CA LYS A 31 -6.86 -10.53 -14.98
C LYS A 31 -7.56 -10.26 -13.64
N TYR A 32 -8.51 -9.32 -13.66
CA TYR A 32 -9.27 -8.86 -12.48
C TYR A 32 -10.77 -8.88 -12.77
N LYS A 33 -11.56 -9.42 -11.84
CA LYS A 33 -13.01 -9.29 -11.82
C LYS A 33 -13.37 -8.02 -11.06
N VAL A 34 -13.97 -7.07 -11.77
CA VAL A 34 -14.39 -5.78 -11.21
C VAL A 34 -15.86 -5.83 -10.83
N TYR A 35 -16.18 -5.39 -9.62
CA TYR A 35 -17.55 -5.22 -9.14
C TYR A 35 -17.61 -4.04 -8.18
N GLN A 36 -18.81 -3.52 -7.95
CA GLN A 36 -19.04 -2.39 -7.05
C GLN A 36 -19.76 -2.86 -5.79
N ILE A 37 -19.37 -2.30 -4.65
CA ILE A 37 -20.09 -2.47 -3.39
C ILE A 37 -20.60 -1.10 -2.91
N PRO A 38 -21.81 -1.01 -2.32
CA PRO A 38 -22.29 0.24 -1.74
C PRO A 38 -21.34 0.73 -0.63
N LYS A 39 -21.05 2.03 -0.60
CA LYS A 39 -20.41 2.65 0.58
C LYS A 39 -21.45 2.73 1.71
N ARG A 40 -20.99 2.77 2.97
CA ARG A 40 -21.86 2.94 4.15
C ARG A 40 -22.63 4.27 4.12
N THR A 41 -22.07 5.28 3.47
CA THR A 41 -22.66 6.61 3.34
C THR A 41 -23.41 6.75 2.01
N SER A 42 -22.70 7.08 0.94
CA SER A 42 -23.25 7.29 -0.41
C SER A 42 -22.24 6.89 -1.49
N GLY A 43 -22.76 6.48 -2.65
CA GLY A 43 -21.96 6.03 -3.78
C GLY A 43 -21.45 4.59 -3.64
N THR A 44 -20.51 4.22 -4.52
CA THR A 44 -19.98 2.86 -4.60
C THR A 44 -18.47 2.82 -4.42
N ARG A 45 -17.96 1.66 -3.99
CA ARG A 45 -16.55 1.32 -3.95
C ARG A 45 -16.29 0.25 -5.00
N THR A 46 -15.41 0.57 -5.95
CA THR A 46 -14.95 -0.40 -6.94
C THR A 46 -13.98 -1.38 -6.29
N ILE A 47 -14.30 -2.66 -6.39
CA ILE A 47 -13.44 -3.77 -6.00
C ILE A 47 -12.90 -4.41 -7.28
N ALA A 48 -11.59 -4.58 -7.35
CA ALA A 48 -10.93 -5.27 -8.44
C ALA A 48 -10.23 -6.49 -7.86
N GLN A 49 -10.87 -7.64 -8.01
CA GLN A 49 -10.40 -8.88 -7.42
C GLN A 49 -9.62 -9.68 -8.47
N PRO A 50 -8.34 -10.02 -8.24
CA PRO A 50 -7.59 -10.82 -9.19
C PRO A 50 -8.19 -12.22 -9.37
N THR A 51 -7.98 -12.80 -10.54
CA THR A 51 -8.30 -14.21 -10.82
C THR A 51 -7.61 -15.15 -9.83
N ALA A 52 -8.14 -16.37 -9.65
CA ALA A 52 -7.55 -17.36 -8.75
C ALA A 52 -6.08 -17.65 -9.09
N GLU A 53 -5.77 -17.72 -10.38
CA GLU A 53 -4.41 -17.91 -10.89
C GLU A 53 -3.49 -16.73 -10.53
N LEU A 54 -3.91 -15.48 -10.75
CA LEU A 54 -3.10 -14.32 -10.35
C LEU A 54 -2.89 -14.23 -8.84
N LYS A 55 -3.92 -14.58 -8.05
CA LYS A 55 -3.80 -14.65 -6.58
C LYS A 55 -2.76 -15.68 -6.12
N LYS A 56 -2.57 -16.79 -6.85
CA LYS A 56 -1.55 -17.80 -6.55
C LYS A 56 -0.14 -17.16 -6.58
N TYR A 57 0.17 -16.44 -7.65
CA TYR A 57 1.44 -15.72 -7.78
C TYR A 57 1.59 -14.59 -6.76
N GLN A 58 0.55 -13.76 -6.57
CA GLN A 58 0.59 -12.65 -5.63
C GLN A 58 0.81 -13.11 -4.18
N ARG A 59 0.17 -14.19 -3.73
CA ARG A 59 0.39 -14.73 -2.37
C ARG A 59 1.81 -15.24 -2.19
N TYR A 60 2.38 -15.88 -3.21
CA TYR A 60 3.75 -16.34 -3.12
C TYR A 60 4.75 -15.18 -3.10
N LEU A 61 4.54 -14.15 -3.92
CA LEU A 61 5.32 -12.92 -3.85
C LEU A 61 5.18 -12.23 -2.48
N VAL A 62 4.00 -12.21 -1.88
CA VAL A 62 3.82 -11.72 -0.50
C VAL A 62 4.70 -12.52 0.46
N SER A 63 4.74 -13.84 0.38
CA SER A 63 5.60 -14.64 1.26
C SER A 63 7.10 -14.34 1.09
N ILE A 64 7.54 -13.96 -0.11
CA ILE A 64 8.92 -13.54 -0.40
C ILE A 64 9.18 -12.12 0.16
N PHE A 65 8.23 -11.20 -0.02
CA PHE A 65 8.41 -9.80 0.32
C PHE A 65 8.11 -9.44 1.77
N THR A 66 7.27 -10.18 2.47
CA THR A 66 6.97 -9.94 3.89
C THR A 66 8.22 -9.83 4.79
N PRO A 67 9.23 -10.72 4.69
CA PRO A 67 10.43 -10.60 5.52
C PRO A 67 11.39 -9.48 5.09
N ILE A 68 11.14 -8.86 3.93
CA ILE A 68 12.06 -7.93 3.28
C ILE A 68 11.55 -6.49 3.36
N LEU A 69 10.25 -6.28 3.13
CA LEU A 69 9.67 -4.96 3.02
C LEU A 69 9.37 -4.40 4.41
N PRO A 70 9.95 -3.24 4.75
CA PRO A 70 9.68 -2.63 6.04
C PRO A 70 8.22 -2.17 6.12
N VAL A 71 7.64 -2.35 7.30
CA VAL A 71 6.32 -1.82 7.65
C VAL A 71 6.44 -1.11 8.98
N HIS A 72 5.91 0.11 9.04
CA HIS A 72 6.09 0.95 10.21
C HIS A 72 5.23 0.44 11.37
N LYS A 73 5.73 0.54 12.60
CA LYS A 73 5.03 0.04 13.80
C LYS A 73 3.71 0.76 14.08
N ASN A 74 3.50 1.97 13.56
CA ASN A 74 2.24 2.70 13.67
C ASN A 74 1.25 2.38 12.54
N ALA A 75 1.60 1.50 11.60
CA ALA A 75 0.64 0.85 10.72
C ALA A 75 -0.01 -0.33 11.45
N PHE A 76 -1.35 -0.32 11.54
CA PHE A 76 -2.13 -1.36 12.21
C PHE A 76 -2.92 -2.24 11.24
N ALA A 77 -3.31 -1.71 10.08
CA ALA A 77 -4.02 -2.52 9.10
C ALA A 77 -3.10 -3.55 8.45
N TYR A 78 -3.67 -4.74 8.23
CA TYR A 78 -3.03 -5.85 7.52
C TYR A 78 -1.77 -6.41 8.19
N ILE A 79 -1.57 -6.12 9.47
CA ILE A 79 -0.45 -6.66 10.25
C ILE A 79 -0.95 -7.85 11.06
N GLN A 80 -0.27 -8.99 10.91
CA GLN A 80 -0.57 -10.16 11.71
C GLN A 80 -0.43 -9.84 13.21
N GLY A 81 -1.43 -10.23 14.00
CA GLY A 81 -1.46 -9.98 15.44
C GLY A 81 -1.89 -8.57 15.85
N LYS A 82 -2.21 -7.67 14.90
CA LYS A 82 -2.85 -6.38 15.20
C LYS A 82 -4.29 -6.36 14.74
N SER A 83 -5.12 -5.70 15.52
CA SER A 83 -6.54 -5.53 15.29
C SER A 83 -6.93 -4.05 15.28
N ILE A 84 -8.14 -3.78 14.80
CA ILE A 84 -8.76 -2.45 14.94
C ILE A 84 -8.90 -2.02 16.40
N LYS A 85 -9.00 -2.98 17.34
CA LYS A 85 -9.02 -2.71 18.78
C LYS A 85 -7.66 -2.21 19.25
N ASP A 86 -6.58 -2.83 18.81
CA ASP A 86 -5.21 -2.38 19.17
C ASP A 86 -4.95 -0.98 18.63
N ASN A 87 -5.44 -0.69 17.42
CA ASN A 87 -5.39 0.65 16.84
C ASN A 87 -6.11 1.67 17.72
N ALA A 88 -7.32 1.38 18.19
CA ALA A 88 -8.07 2.29 19.06
C ALA A 88 -7.43 2.43 20.46
N LEU A 89 -6.86 1.35 20.99
CA LEU A 89 -6.33 1.29 22.34
C LEU A 89 -5.18 2.28 22.57
N ILE A 90 -4.29 2.48 21.60
CA ILE A 90 -3.18 3.43 21.79
C ILE A 90 -3.66 4.88 21.99
N HIS A 91 -4.87 5.20 21.53
CA HIS A 91 -5.45 6.54 21.64
C HIS A 91 -6.38 6.71 22.85
N SER A 92 -6.70 5.65 23.61
CA SER A 92 -7.80 5.64 24.59
C SER A 92 -7.65 6.62 25.75
N ASN A 93 -6.42 7.05 26.04
CA ASN A 93 -6.11 7.98 27.13
C ASN A 93 -6.01 9.44 26.68
N ASN A 94 -6.37 9.75 25.43
CA ASN A 94 -6.37 11.10 24.89
C ASN A 94 -7.79 11.66 24.81
N SER A 95 -7.90 12.98 24.96
CA SER A 95 -9.20 13.68 25.01
C SER A 95 -9.60 14.29 23.66
N TYR A 96 -8.63 14.59 22.78
CA TYR A 96 -8.86 15.24 21.50
C TYR A 96 -8.38 14.36 20.35
N PHE A 97 -9.17 14.27 19.29
CA PHE A 97 -8.94 13.41 18.14
C PHE A 97 -9.05 14.19 16.83
N LEU A 98 -8.19 13.84 15.89
CA LEU A 98 -8.32 14.21 14.49
C LEU A 98 -8.23 12.94 13.66
N LYS A 99 -9.28 12.67 12.89
CA LYS A 99 -9.31 11.58 11.91
C LYS A 99 -9.22 12.18 10.51
N MET A 100 -8.40 11.57 9.67
CA MET A 100 -8.24 11.92 8.26
C MET A 100 -8.18 10.63 7.45
N ASP A 101 -8.42 10.70 6.15
CA ASP A 101 -8.27 9.56 5.25
C ASP A 101 -7.65 9.99 3.91
N PHE A 102 -6.95 9.07 3.26
CA PHE A 102 -6.40 9.32 1.91
C PHE A 102 -7.48 9.20 0.84
N SER A 103 -7.49 10.15 -0.09
CA SER A 103 -8.31 10.06 -1.31
C SER A 103 -7.81 8.94 -2.20
N ASN A 104 -8.71 8.05 -2.64
CA ASN A 104 -8.43 6.98 -3.60
C ASN A 104 -7.18 6.11 -3.28
N PHE A 105 -6.88 5.89 -2.00
CA PHE A 105 -5.63 5.33 -1.48
C PHE A 105 -4.94 4.26 -2.35
N PHE A 106 -5.59 3.12 -2.59
CA PHE A 106 -4.99 2.04 -3.40
C PHE A 106 -4.75 2.46 -4.85
N ASN A 107 -5.67 3.22 -5.43
CA ASN A 107 -5.56 3.67 -6.82
C ASN A 107 -4.51 4.78 -6.99
N SER A 108 -4.15 5.48 -5.92
CA SER A 108 -3.06 6.46 -5.89
C SER A 108 -1.66 5.82 -5.86
N LEU A 109 -1.56 4.55 -5.45
CA LEU A 109 -0.29 3.82 -5.37
C LEU A 109 0.04 3.14 -6.71
N THR A 110 1.09 3.64 -7.37
CA THR A 110 1.54 3.20 -8.70
C THR A 110 2.86 2.41 -8.62
N PRO A 111 3.26 1.67 -9.69
CA PRO A 111 4.59 1.08 -9.76
C PRO A 111 5.71 2.09 -9.60
N HIS A 112 5.55 3.33 -10.11
CA HIS A 112 6.56 4.38 -9.95
C HIS A 112 6.81 4.68 -8.47
N ILE A 113 5.74 4.86 -7.68
CA ILE A 113 5.84 5.08 -6.23
C ILE A 113 6.53 3.89 -5.57
N PHE A 114 6.07 2.67 -5.87
CA PHE A 114 6.64 1.46 -5.29
C PHE A 114 8.13 1.35 -5.56
N TRP A 115 8.57 1.51 -6.81
CA TRP A 115 9.99 1.42 -7.17
C TRP A 115 10.81 2.56 -6.58
N ASN A 116 10.27 3.78 -6.49
CA ASN A 116 10.96 4.90 -5.83
C ASN A 116 11.34 4.56 -4.38
N PHE A 117 10.40 4.03 -3.59
CA PHE A 117 10.70 3.58 -2.23
C PHE A 117 11.54 2.30 -2.20
N PHE A 118 11.40 1.42 -3.19
CA PHE A 118 12.21 0.20 -3.29
C PHE A 118 13.69 0.50 -3.51
N GLU A 119 14.04 1.56 -4.23
CA GLU A 119 15.44 1.95 -4.46
C GLU A 119 16.20 2.28 -3.17
N GLU A 120 15.48 2.68 -2.11
CA GLU A 120 16.04 2.93 -0.78
C GLU A 120 16.40 1.63 -0.04
N THR A 121 16.03 0.46 -0.58
CA THR A 121 16.39 -0.85 -0.04
C THR A 121 17.71 -1.36 -0.62
N ASN A 122 18.36 -2.30 0.08
CA ASN A 122 19.60 -2.93 -0.36
C ASN A 122 19.40 -4.02 -1.44
N ILE A 123 18.19 -4.18 -1.97
CA ILE A 123 17.85 -5.24 -2.93
C ILE A 123 17.71 -4.64 -4.31
N LYS A 124 18.36 -5.28 -5.28
CA LYS A 124 18.34 -4.85 -6.67
C LYS A 124 17.60 -5.87 -7.53
N PHE A 125 16.79 -5.33 -8.45
CA PHE A 125 16.04 -6.06 -9.45
C PHE A 125 16.48 -5.61 -10.84
N SER A 126 16.55 -6.56 -11.76
CA SER A 126 16.77 -6.24 -13.17
C SER A 126 15.60 -5.42 -13.73
N GLY A 127 15.82 -4.71 -14.84
CA GLY A 127 14.74 -3.99 -15.52
C GLY A 127 13.57 -4.91 -15.90
N LEU A 128 13.87 -6.15 -16.29
CA LEU A 128 12.86 -7.16 -16.58
C LEU A 128 12.06 -7.53 -15.33
N ASP A 129 12.71 -7.86 -14.22
CA ASP A 129 12.01 -8.21 -12.97
C ASP A 129 11.11 -7.08 -12.48
N ARG A 130 11.53 -5.82 -12.66
CA ARG A 130 10.69 -4.66 -12.32
C ARG A 130 9.40 -4.63 -13.11
N ILE A 131 9.47 -4.90 -14.42
CA ILE A 131 8.30 -4.98 -15.29
C ILE A 131 7.39 -6.13 -14.86
N LEU A 132 7.96 -7.32 -14.65
CA LEU A 132 7.19 -8.51 -14.27
C LEU A 132 6.48 -8.34 -12.93
N LEU A 133 7.18 -7.81 -11.92
CA LEU A 133 6.60 -7.52 -10.61
C LEU A 133 5.52 -6.43 -10.70
N SER A 134 5.75 -5.39 -11.50
CA SER A 134 4.72 -4.36 -11.71
C SER A 134 3.45 -4.96 -12.30
N HIS A 135 3.58 -5.91 -13.23
CA HIS A 135 2.44 -6.59 -13.84
C HIS A 135 1.73 -7.59 -12.93
N LEU A 136 2.46 -8.22 -12.02
CA LEU A 136 1.91 -9.16 -11.04
C LEU A 136 1.25 -8.47 -9.85
N LEU A 137 1.77 -7.32 -9.41
CA LEU A 137 1.34 -6.65 -8.18
C LEU A 137 0.28 -5.57 -8.41
N PHE A 138 0.26 -4.96 -9.59
CA PHE A 138 -0.61 -3.82 -9.93
C PHE A 138 -1.58 -4.19 -11.05
N TRP A 139 -2.75 -3.58 -11.03
CA TRP A 139 -3.79 -3.80 -12.02
C TRP A 139 -4.00 -2.58 -12.90
N LYS A 140 -4.67 -2.79 -14.03
CA LYS A 140 -5.03 -1.75 -14.98
C LYS A 140 -6.54 -1.47 -14.88
N PRO A 141 -6.98 -0.33 -14.30
CA PRO A 141 -8.40 -0.10 -14.03
C PRO A 141 -9.30 0.00 -15.25
N SER A 142 -8.74 0.50 -16.34
CA SER A 142 -9.47 0.72 -17.59
C SER A 142 -8.55 0.56 -18.78
N LYS A 143 -9.12 0.27 -19.96
CA LYS A 143 -8.37 0.27 -21.23
C LYS A 143 -7.79 1.65 -21.54
N TYR A 144 -8.47 2.71 -21.11
CA TYR A 144 -8.11 4.12 -21.36
C TYR A 144 -7.14 4.69 -20.33
N GLN A 145 -7.15 4.15 -19.10
CA GLN A 145 -6.22 4.59 -18.07
C GLN A 145 -4.83 4.01 -18.37
N GLN A 146 -3.82 4.87 -18.44
CA GLN A 146 -2.48 4.43 -18.79
C GLN A 146 -1.77 3.74 -17.62
N ASN A 147 -2.03 4.21 -16.40
CA ASN A 147 -1.24 3.83 -15.23
C ASN A 147 -1.75 2.54 -14.57
N LEU A 148 -0.80 1.69 -14.20
CA LEU A 148 -1.03 0.59 -13.27
C LEU A 148 -1.12 1.14 -11.84
N VAL A 149 -2.02 0.57 -11.03
CA VAL A 149 -2.28 0.99 -9.65
C VAL A 149 -2.54 -0.22 -8.75
N LEU A 150 -2.59 -0.05 -7.43
CA LEU A 150 -3.05 -1.14 -6.55
C LEU A 150 -4.59 -1.28 -6.62
N SER A 151 -5.08 -2.43 -6.19
CA SER A 151 -6.52 -2.73 -6.18
C SER A 151 -7.00 -3.05 -4.77
N ILE A 152 -8.24 -2.66 -4.49
CA ILE A 152 -8.98 -3.26 -3.39
C ILE A 152 -9.38 -4.68 -3.84
N GLY A 153 -8.90 -5.70 -3.12
CA GLY A 153 -9.23 -7.11 -3.36
C GLY A 153 -8.06 -8.00 -3.79
N ALA A 154 -6.88 -7.44 -4.09
CA ALA A 154 -5.67 -8.22 -4.33
C ALA A 154 -4.98 -8.60 -3.01
N PRO A 155 -4.53 -9.87 -2.86
CA PRO A 155 -3.80 -10.31 -1.67
C PRO A 155 -2.44 -9.63 -1.46
N SER A 156 -1.84 -9.05 -2.51
CA SER A 156 -0.57 -8.32 -2.40
C SER A 156 -0.74 -6.87 -1.97
N SER A 157 -1.83 -6.20 -2.36
CA SER A 157 -2.04 -4.77 -2.11
C SER A 157 -1.91 -4.35 -0.63
N PRO A 158 -2.35 -5.15 0.36
CA PRO A 158 -2.09 -4.90 1.77
C PRO A 158 -0.61 -4.66 2.13
N LEU A 159 0.27 -5.59 1.75
CA LEU A 159 1.71 -5.49 2.03
C LEU A 159 2.34 -4.31 1.27
N ILE A 160 2.03 -4.21 -0.03
CA ILE A 160 2.63 -3.20 -0.90
C ILE A 160 2.21 -1.79 -0.48
N SER A 161 0.96 -1.59 -0.09
CA SER A 161 0.50 -0.29 0.40
C SER A 161 1.18 0.13 1.71
N ASN A 162 1.34 -0.79 2.65
CA ASN A 162 2.07 -0.52 3.89
C ASN A 162 3.55 -0.18 3.64
N PHE A 163 4.19 -0.88 2.70
CA PHE A 163 5.56 -0.58 2.29
C PHE A 163 5.68 0.82 1.66
N CYS A 164 4.81 1.17 0.70
CA CYS A 164 4.81 2.49 0.08
C CYS A 164 4.54 3.63 1.07
N MET A 165 3.86 3.35 2.19
CA MET A 165 3.58 4.31 3.26
C MET A 165 4.64 4.33 4.35
N TYR A 166 5.65 3.45 4.30
CA TYR A 166 6.63 3.31 5.37
C TYR A 166 7.35 4.63 5.69
N LYS A 167 7.85 5.34 4.66
CA LYS A 167 8.59 6.60 4.86
C LYS A 167 7.69 7.72 5.39
N PHE A 168 6.46 7.82 4.88
CA PHE A 168 5.46 8.74 5.42
C PHE A 168 5.23 8.46 6.90
N ASP A 169 4.99 7.19 7.26
CA ASP A 169 4.73 6.79 8.64
C ASP A 169 5.92 7.10 9.55
N VAL A 170 7.16 6.91 9.09
CA VAL A 170 8.38 7.27 9.85
C VAL A 170 8.39 8.76 10.17
N VAL A 171 8.28 9.61 9.14
CA VAL A 171 8.40 11.07 9.29
C VAL A 171 7.27 11.63 10.14
N ILE A 172 6.02 11.23 9.88
CA ILE A 172 4.88 11.73 10.64
C ILE A 172 4.88 11.21 12.09
N SER A 173 5.36 9.98 12.32
CA SER A 173 5.47 9.45 13.68
C SER A 173 6.52 10.19 14.50
N GLU A 174 7.64 10.56 13.88
CA GLU A 174 8.67 11.37 14.54
C GLU A 174 8.14 12.77 14.87
N PHE A 175 7.48 13.42 13.92
CA PHE A 175 6.79 14.69 14.16
C PHE A 175 5.80 14.58 15.33
N CYS A 176 4.91 13.59 15.30
CA CYS A 176 3.91 13.40 16.35
C CYS A 176 4.54 13.14 17.72
N LYS A 177 5.59 12.30 17.77
CA LYS A 177 6.31 12.02 19.02
C LYS A 177 6.91 13.29 19.63
N ASN A 178 7.55 14.13 18.83
CA ASN A 178 8.18 15.38 19.30
C ASN A 178 7.15 16.43 19.77
N ASN A 179 5.89 16.25 19.43
CA ASN A 179 4.80 17.16 19.74
C ASN A 179 3.74 16.53 20.69
N ASN A 180 4.04 15.40 21.35
CA ASN A 180 3.10 14.71 22.25
C ASN A 180 1.74 14.37 21.59
N ILE A 181 1.78 13.95 20.33
CA ILE A 181 0.64 13.47 19.57
C ILE A 181 0.79 11.95 19.40
N THR A 182 -0.27 11.22 19.71
CA THR A 182 -0.37 9.79 19.38
C THR A 182 -0.84 9.65 17.94
N TYR A 183 -0.15 8.85 17.14
CA TYR A 183 -0.46 8.62 15.74
C TYR A 183 -0.57 7.13 15.41
N SER A 184 -1.57 6.79 14.60
CA SER A 184 -1.69 5.49 13.93
C SER A 184 -2.24 5.64 12.51
N ARG A 185 -1.95 4.64 11.67
CA ARG A 185 -2.56 4.45 10.36
C ARG A 185 -3.20 3.08 10.26
N TYR A 186 -4.46 3.06 9.84
CA TYR A 186 -5.22 1.86 9.53
C TYR A 186 -5.63 1.89 8.06
N ALA A 187 -4.79 1.32 7.20
CA ALA A 187 -4.92 1.38 5.74
C ALA A 187 -4.91 2.83 5.25
N ASP A 188 -6.04 3.34 4.78
CA ASP A 188 -6.27 4.70 4.32
C ASP A 188 -6.60 5.69 5.44
N ASP A 189 -7.07 5.21 6.59
CA ASP A 189 -7.41 6.03 7.74
C ASP A 189 -6.15 6.43 8.54
N LEU A 190 -6.01 7.71 8.83
CA LEU A 190 -5.05 8.28 9.78
C LEU A 190 -5.78 8.73 11.04
N THR A 191 -5.24 8.38 12.20
CA THR A 191 -5.77 8.83 13.49
C THR A 191 -4.68 9.51 14.29
N PHE A 192 -4.97 10.73 14.73
CA PHE A 192 -4.13 11.53 15.60
C PHE A 192 -4.90 11.84 16.88
N SER A 193 -4.25 11.80 18.04
CA SER A 193 -4.89 12.21 19.29
C SER A 193 -3.92 12.83 20.28
N THR A 194 -4.42 13.67 21.16
CA THR A 194 -3.65 14.36 22.21
C THR A 194 -4.53 14.76 23.39
N ASN A 195 -3.93 15.18 24.49
CA ASN A 195 -4.61 15.79 25.64
C ASN A 195 -4.59 17.33 25.62
N THR A 196 -3.97 17.94 24.61
CA THR A 196 -3.91 19.40 24.45
C THR A 196 -4.97 19.90 23.48
N ALA A 197 -5.88 20.76 23.96
CA ALA A 197 -6.94 21.34 23.12
C ALA A 197 -6.36 22.13 21.93
N ASN A 198 -7.07 22.11 20.79
CA ASN A 198 -6.75 22.87 19.56
C ASN A 198 -5.40 22.58 18.90
N TYR A 199 -4.62 21.65 19.44
CA TYR A 199 -3.25 21.39 18.99
C TYR A 199 -3.16 20.63 17.67
N LEU A 200 -4.22 19.90 17.29
CA LEU A 200 -4.28 19.13 16.05
C LEU A 200 -4.72 19.96 14.82
N SER A 201 -5.10 21.23 15.01
CA SER A 201 -5.71 22.07 13.96
C SER A 201 -4.81 22.26 12.72
N ASN A 202 -3.49 22.31 12.90
CA ASN A 202 -2.53 22.50 11.81
C ASN A 202 -2.07 21.18 11.15
N LEU A 203 -2.42 20.02 11.69
CA LEU A 203 -1.98 18.73 11.15
C LEU A 203 -2.39 18.49 9.70
N PRO A 204 -3.60 18.85 9.23
CA PRO A 204 -3.98 18.64 7.83
C PRO A 204 -3.05 19.34 6.83
N LEU A 205 -2.53 20.52 7.18
CA LEU A 205 -1.56 21.25 6.37
C LEU A 205 -0.19 20.55 6.35
N ILE A 206 0.25 20.05 7.51
CA ILE A 206 1.52 19.33 7.66
C ILE A 206 1.48 18.01 6.87
N VAL A 207 0.40 17.25 7.01
CA VAL A 207 0.19 15.99 6.27
C VAL A 207 0.13 16.26 4.77
N SER A 208 -0.62 17.26 4.32
CA SER A 208 -0.68 17.63 2.90
C SER A 208 0.68 18.01 2.32
N LYS A 209 1.47 18.79 3.08
CA LYS A 209 2.83 19.17 2.68
C LYS A 209 3.75 17.95 2.56
N LEU A 210 3.72 17.08 3.57
CA LEU A 210 4.52 15.85 3.57
C LEU A 210 4.14 14.90 2.43
N LEU A 211 2.84 14.77 2.13
CA LEU A 211 2.39 13.97 0.98
C LEU A 211 2.92 14.52 -0.33
N LYS A 212 2.88 15.84 -0.51
CA LYS A 212 3.41 16.50 -1.71
C LYS A 212 4.92 16.30 -1.86
N GLU A 213 5.66 16.36 -0.77
CA GLU A 213 7.11 16.12 -0.75
C GLU A 213 7.47 14.68 -1.11
N LEU A 214 6.73 13.69 -0.59
CA LEU A 214 7.04 12.26 -0.78
C LEU A 214 6.44 11.63 -2.03
N TYR A 215 5.25 12.09 -2.46
CA TYR A 215 4.45 11.43 -3.50
C TYR A 215 4.07 12.38 -4.66
N GLY A 216 4.49 13.65 -4.60
CA GLY A 216 4.06 14.67 -5.56
C GLY A 216 2.54 14.86 -5.52
N ASN A 217 1.91 14.94 -6.68
CA ASN A 217 0.45 15.08 -6.80
C ASN A 217 -0.28 13.72 -6.84
N SER A 218 0.38 12.63 -6.50
CA SER A 218 -0.21 11.28 -6.61
C SER A 218 -1.12 10.93 -5.44
N MET A 219 -0.89 11.56 -4.27
CA MET A 219 -1.61 11.30 -3.03
C MET A 219 -2.06 12.60 -2.36
N GLU A 220 -3.28 12.56 -1.84
CA GLU A 220 -3.90 13.65 -1.10
C GLU A 220 -4.82 13.07 -0.01
N ILE A 221 -5.20 13.92 0.92
CA ILE A 221 -6.18 13.62 1.98
C ILE A 221 -7.56 14.14 1.58
N ASN A 222 -8.61 13.49 2.06
CA ASN A 222 -9.93 14.11 2.05
C ASN A 222 -9.98 15.12 3.20
N LEU A 223 -10.27 16.39 2.87
CA LEU A 223 -10.48 17.47 3.83
C LEU A 223 -11.96 17.63 4.15
#